data_AF-A0A0G1B0D5-F1
#
_entry.id   AF-A0A0G1B0D5-F1
#
_cell.length_a   1.000
_cell.length_b   1.000
_cell.length_c   1.000
_cell.angle_alpha   90.00
_cell.angle_beta   90.00
_cell.angle_gamma   90.00
#
_symmetry.space_group_name_H-M   'P 1'
#
loop_
_entity.id
_entity.type
_entity.pdbx_description
1 polymer ?
#
loop_
_entity_poly.entity_id
_entity_poly.type
_entity_poly.pdbx_seq_one_letter_code
_entity_poly.pdbx_strand_id
1 'polypeptide(L)'
;MTKQNFFRIILNGLIFSLSLVFWLFLKNSFEAQIGWGTRIIYPAVSFSVLGMFLGVFVLAETKKRYLILSSALIILAFLFIFSGEFFALSIGSLAGLAVLILAFVFLMIGALEARTEKNLRYKVAAKDIFRKAFKPTITAIALLAAMVFYWSPINENMDREFLLPKPVFNRITGSLIKTLGGNDIEVNTVAGQDNLAAAQNQIYDSVNLQINNLSQPYRKYFPAGLALTFFFALKFLGFLIIWPMIFLSWLLLKILLFSGILKITKVETEKEMIEI
;
A
#
# COMPACT_ATOMS: atom_id res chain seq x y z
N MET A 1 -18.67 1.18 -34.40
CA MET A 1 -17.86 0.77 -33.22
C MET A 1 -18.40 -0.57 -32.72
N THR A 2 -17.57 -1.61 -32.53
CA THR A 2 -18.08 -2.91 -32.04
C THR A 2 -18.49 -2.83 -30.57
N LYS A 3 -19.50 -3.61 -30.14
CA LYS A 3 -19.93 -3.68 -28.73
C LYS A 3 -18.76 -3.94 -27.77
N GLN A 4 -17.80 -4.76 -28.21
CA GLN A 4 -16.57 -5.05 -27.45
C GLN A 4 -15.67 -3.82 -27.28
N ASN A 5 -15.49 -2.99 -28.31
CA ASN A 5 -14.70 -1.77 -28.20
C ASN A 5 -15.36 -0.74 -27.28
N PHE A 6 -16.69 -0.64 -27.32
CA PHE A 6 -17.42 0.23 -26.40
C PHE A 6 -17.24 -0.21 -24.95
N PHE A 7 -17.42 -1.51 -24.67
CA PHE A 7 -17.18 -2.08 -23.34
C PHE A 7 -15.76 -1.81 -22.83
N ARG A 8 -14.74 -1.96 -23.69
CA ARG A 8 -13.34 -1.66 -23.37
C ARG A 8 -13.10 -0.22 -22.95
N ILE A 9 -13.70 0.73 -23.66
CA ILE A 9 -13.52 2.16 -23.37
C ILE A 9 -14.18 2.49 -22.03
N ILE A 10 -15.41 2.01 -21.80
CA ILE A 10 -16.10 2.21 -20.53
C ILE A 10 -15.28 1.66 -19.37
N LEU A 11 -14.82 0.40 -19.48
CA LEU A 11 -14.16 -0.26 -18.37
C LEU A 11 -12.78 0.35 -18.06
N ASN A 12 -12.01 0.76 -19.07
CA ASN A 12 -10.77 1.52 -18.86
C ASN A 12 -11.03 2.91 -18.28
N GLY A 13 -12.05 3.62 -18.75
CA GLY A 13 -12.46 4.91 -18.20
C GLY A 13 -12.82 4.78 -16.71
N LEU A 14 -13.58 3.74 -16.36
CA LEU A 14 -13.96 3.45 -14.99
C LEU A 14 -12.76 3.07 -14.11
N ILE A 15 -11.83 2.25 -14.62
CA ILE A 15 -10.55 1.95 -13.93
C ILE A 15 -9.76 3.23 -13.66
N PHE A 16 -9.66 4.12 -14.65
CA PHE A 16 -8.96 5.40 -14.50
C PHE A 16 -9.63 6.28 -13.43
N SER A 17 -10.96 6.46 -13.50
CA SER A 17 -11.72 7.23 -12.52
C SER A 17 -11.62 6.66 -11.11
N LEU A 18 -11.76 5.34 -10.94
CA LEU A 18 -11.58 4.69 -9.64
C LEU A 18 -10.15 4.81 -9.12
N SER A 19 -9.16 4.75 -10.02
CA SER A 19 -7.77 4.97 -9.66
C SER A 19 -7.55 6.39 -9.15
N LEU A 20 -8.15 7.41 -9.78
CA LEU A 20 -8.10 8.79 -9.29
C LEU A 20 -8.71 8.91 -7.89
N VAL A 21 -9.89 8.32 -7.66
CA VAL A 21 -10.54 8.33 -6.34
C VAL A 21 -9.69 7.63 -5.28
N PHE A 22 -9.10 6.48 -5.61
CA PHE A 22 -8.20 5.76 -4.72
C PHE A 22 -7.00 6.61 -4.31
N TRP A 23 -6.28 7.17 -5.29
CA TRP A 23 -5.11 8.00 -5.02
C TRP A 23 -5.47 9.28 -4.26
N LEU A 24 -6.62 9.88 -4.54
CA LEU A 24 -7.12 11.04 -3.80
C LEU A 24 -7.38 10.71 -2.32
N PHE A 25 -8.05 9.60 -2.03
CA PHE A 25 -8.27 9.16 -0.65
C PHE A 25 -6.97 8.81 0.05
N LEU A 26 -6.02 8.18 -0.65
CA LEU A 26 -4.70 7.89 -0.09
C LEU A 26 -3.93 9.18 0.23
N LYS A 27 -3.92 10.15 -0.68
CA LYS A 27 -3.31 11.47 -0.46
C LYS A 27 -3.92 12.15 0.77
N ASN A 28 -5.25 12.21 0.84
CA ASN A 28 -5.97 12.79 1.97
C ASN A 28 -5.68 12.05 3.29
N SER A 29 -5.40 10.75 3.25
CA SER A 29 -5.04 9.97 4.45
C SER A 29 -3.70 10.40 5.05
N PHE A 30 -2.80 10.95 4.23
CA PHE A 30 -1.49 11.45 4.66
C PHE A 30 -1.53 12.94 5.05
N GLU A 31 -2.34 13.76 4.38
CA GLU A 31 -2.32 15.21 4.59
C GLU A 31 -3.32 15.69 5.66
N ALA A 32 -4.51 15.10 5.73
CA ALA A 32 -5.60 15.68 6.50
C ALA A 32 -5.66 15.15 7.94
N GLN A 33 -5.97 16.04 8.90
CA GLN A 33 -6.25 15.71 10.31
C GLN A 33 -7.63 15.04 10.50
N ILE A 34 -7.99 14.09 9.63
CA ILE A 34 -9.24 13.35 9.72
C ILE A 34 -9.08 12.22 10.73
N GLY A 35 -10.20 11.76 11.30
CA GLY A 35 -10.22 10.61 12.20
C GLY A 35 -9.54 9.36 11.63
N TRP A 36 -8.99 8.54 12.51
CA TRP A 36 -8.27 7.31 12.15
C TRP A 36 -9.10 6.38 11.26
N GLY A 37 -10.42 6.29 11.49
CA GLY A 37 -11.34 5.46 10.72
C GLY A 37 -11.37 5.86 9.25
N THR A 38 -11.59 7.14 8.95
CA THR A 38 -11.63 7.63 7.55
C THR A 38 -10.28 7.54 6.86
N ARG A 39 -9.17 7.70 7.61
CA ARG A 39 -7.81 7.58 7.07
C ARG A 39 -7.51 6.18 6.53
N ILE A 40 -8.02 5.14 7.17
CA ILE A 40 -7.73 3.75 6.79
C ILE A 40 -8.84 3.15 5.92
N ILE A 41 -10.10 3.39 6.28
CA ILE A 41 -11.26 2.73 5.65
C ILE A 41 -11.44 3.23 4.21
N TYR A 42 -11.35 4.54 3.95
CA TYR A 42 -11.64 5.06 2.61
C TYR A 42 -10.63 4.59 1.55
N PRO A 43 -9.30 4.64 1.77
CA PRO A 43 -8.35 4.06 0.83
C PRO A 43 -8.52 2.55 0.68
N ALA A 44 -8.81 1.82 1.76
CA ALA A 44 -8.99 0.37 1.70
C ALA A 44 -10.23 -0.04 0.88
N VAL A 45 -11.35 0.67 1.07
CA VAL A 45 -12.59 0.43 0.32
C VAL A 45 -12.42 0.83 -1.14
N SER A 46 -11.89 2.02 -1.44
CA SER A 46 -11.67 2.44 -2.82
C SER A 46 -10.66 1.54 -3.54
N PHE A 47 -9.63 1.07 -2.85
CA PHE A 47 -8.70 0.07 -3.36
C PHE A 47 -9.41 -1.24 -3.69
N SER A 48 -10.26 -1.73 -2.78
CA SER A 48 -11.06 -2.96 -2.97
C SER A 48 -11.97 -2.86 -4.20
N VAL A 49 -12.63 -1.71 -4.38
CA VAL A 49 -13.48 -1.44 -5.55
C VAL A 49 -12.64 -1.36 -6.83
N LEU A 50 -11.49 -0.68 -6.82
CA LEU A 50 -10.57 -0.66 -7.97
C LEU A 50 -10.11 -2.08 -8.35
N GLY A 51 -9.70 -2.89 -7.36
CA GLY A 51 -9.29 -4.28 -7.57
C GLY A 51 -10.44 -5.14 -8.13
N MET A 52 -11.67 -4.93 -7.67
CA MET A 52 -12.87 -5.59 -8.18
C MET A 52 -13.01 -5.41 -9.68
N PHE A 53 -12.95 -4.16 -10.16
CA PHE A 53 -13.06 -3.83 -11.59
C PHE A 53 -11.84 -4.26 -12.41
N LEU A 54 -10.64 -4.15 -11.85
CA LEU A 54 -9.43 -4.66 -12.49
C LEU A 54 -9.50 -6.18 -12.70
N GLY A 55 -9.96 -6.94 -11.71
CA GLY A 55 -10.17 -8.38 -11.83
C GLY A 55 -11.11 -8.68 -13.00
N VAL A 56 -12.29 -8.06 -13.02
CA VAL A 56 -13.25 -8.26 -14.12
C VAL A 56 -12.67 -7.88 -15.48
N PHE A 57 -11.95 -6.76 -15.57
CA PHE A 57 -11.30 -6.32 -16.80
C PHE A 57 -10.28 -7.33 -17.31
N VAL A 58 -9.42 -7.84 -16.42
CA VAL A 58 -8.40 -8.84 -16.74
C VAL A 58 -9.01 -10.16 -17.25
N LEU A 59 -10.14 -10.57 -16.68
CA LEU A 59 -10.87 -11.74 -17.18
C LEU A 59 -11.50 -11.48 -18.55
N ALA A 60 -12.22 -10.37 -18.69
CA ALA A 60 -12.97 -10.05 -19.90
C ALA A 60 -12.05 -9.75 -21.10
N GLU A 61 -10.88 -9.14 -20.89
CA GLU A 61 -10.04 -8.67 -21.97
C GLU A 61 -9.02 -9.71 -22.43
N THR A 62 -8.98 -9.99 -23.74
CA THR A 62 -8.06 -10.98 -24.33
C THR A 62 -6.81 -10.34 -24.94
N LYS A 63 -6.88 -9.05 -25.34
CA LYS A 63 -5.80 -8.37 -26.05
C LYS A 63 -4.82 -7.72 -25.07
N LYS A 64 -3.54 -8.10 -25.18
CA LYS A 64 -2.41 -7.57 -24.37
C LYS A 64 -2.36 -6.04 -24.33
N ARG A 65 -2.62 -5.35 -25.44
CA ARG A 65 -2.56 -3.88 -25.52
C ARG A 65 -3.47 -3.17 -24.51
N TYR A 66 -4.68 -3.69 -24.28
CA TYR A 66 -5.64 -3.06 -23.37
C TYR A 66 -5.33 -3.35 -21.91
N LEU A 67 -4.75 -4.52 -21.63
CA LEU A 67 -4.21 -4.86 -20.31
C LEU A 67 -3.04 -3.96 -19.92
N ILE A 68 -2.13 -3.67 -20.86
CA ILE A 68 -1.04 -2.72 -20.63
C ILE A 68 -1.59 -1.30 -20.45
N LEU A 69 -2.58 -0.92 -21.27
CA LEU A 69 -3.23 0.38 -21.17
C LEU A 69 -3.85 0.60 -19.79
N SER A 70 -4.56 -0.39 -19.22
CA SER A 70 -5.12 -0.24 -17.87
C SER A 70 -4.05 -0.03 -16.81
N SER A 71 -2.90 -0.73 -16.91
CA SER A 71 -1.77 -0.52 -16.00
C SER A 71 -1.19 0.88 -16.15
N ALA A 72 -1.05 1.36 -17.39
CA ALA A 72 -0.59 2.72 -17.66
C ALA A 72 -1.58 3.77 -17.13
N LEU A 73 -2.89 3.53 -17.20
CA LEU A 73 -3.91 4.43 -16.66
C LEU A 73 -3.85 4.53 -15.13
N ILE A 74 -3.55 3.44 -14.40
CA ILE A 74 -3.35 3.50 -12.94
C ILE A 74 -2.15 4.37 -12.59
N ILE A 75 -1.03 4.23 -13.32
CA ILE A 75 0.16 5.06 -13.15
C ILE A 75 -0.12 6.51 -13.54
N LEU A 76 -0.86 6.75 -14.63
CA LEU A 76 -1.23 8.09 -15.05
C LEU A 76 -2.12 8.78 -14.00
N ALA A 77 -3.08 8.06 -13.42
CA ALA A 77 -3.91 8.58 -12.33
C ALA A 77 -3.08 8.90 -11.08
N PHE A 78 -2.10 8.05 -10.75
CA PHE A 78 -1.14 8.33 -9.69
C PHE A 78 -0.38 9.62 -9.97
N LEU A 79 0.24 9.73 -11.15
CA LEU A 79 0.99 10.90 -11.56
C LEU A 79 0.13 12.17 -11.53
N PHE A 80 -1.13 12.09 -11.95
CA PHE A 80 -2.06 13.23 -11.96
C PHE A 80 -2.40 13.72 -10.56
N ILE A 81 -2.68 12.83 -9.60
CA ILE A 81 -3.02 13.22 -8.22
C ILE A 81 -1.81 13.77 -7.47
N PHE A 82 -0.62 13.26 -7.78
CA PHE A 82 0.65 13.65 -7.15
C PHE A 82 1.49 14.59 -8.03
N SER A 83 0.91 15.23 -9.05
CA SER A 83 1.65 16.07 -10.03
C SER A 83 2.16 17.40 -9.48
N GLY A 84 1.77 17.80 -8.27
CA GLY A 84 2.14 19.08 -7.65
C GLY A 84 3.56 19.09 -7.06
N GLU A 85 3.71 19.69 -5.87
CA GLU A 85 4.98 19.85 -5.14
C GLU A 85 5.78 18.53 -5.01
N PHE A 86 5.07 17.41 -4.96
CA PHE A 86 5.62 16.07 -4.94
C PHE A 86 6.40 15.69 -6.21
N PHE A 87 5.94 16.12 -7.38
CA PHE A 87 6.44 15.69 -8.69
C PHE A 87 7.85 16.22 -8.96
N ALA A 88 8.15 17.45 -8.52
CA ALA A 88 9.46 18.08 -8.72
C ALA A 88 10.57 17.41 -7.90
N LEU A 89 10.28 17.01 -6.65
CA LEU A 89 11.25 16.42 -5.72
C LEU A 89 11.39 14.90 -5.86
N SER A 90 10.28 14.19 -6.12
CA SER A 90 10.24 12.73 -6.15
C SER A 90 10.70 12.15 -7.50
N ILE A 91 10.09 12.60 -8.61
CA ILE A 91 10.36 12.05 -9.96
C ILE A 91 11.61 12.64 -10.58
N GLY A 92 12.02 13.84 -10.17
CA GLY A 92 13.31 14.41 -10.53
C GLY A 92 14.48 13.56 -10.03
N SER A 93 14.27 12.73 -8.99
CA SER A 93 15.26 11.76 -8.55
C SER A 93 15.21 10.48 -9.39
N LEU A 94 16.39 9.96 -9.77
CA LEU A 94 16.52 8.66 -10.44
C LEU A 94 15.85 7.53 -9.65
N ALA A 95 15.85 7.62 -8.31
CA ALA A 95 15.22 6.65 -7.43
C ALA A 95 13.70 6.62 -7.57
N GLY A 96 13.03 7.79 -7.58
CA GLY A 96 11.58 7.86 -7.76
C GLY A 96 11.14 7.32 -9.12
N LEU A 97 11.87 7.65 -10.18
CA LEU A 97 11.63 7.11 -11.52
C LEU A 97 11.81 5.59 -11.57
N ALA A 98 12.85 5.06 -10.91
CA ALA A 98 13.07 3.61 -10.83
C ALA A 98 11.92 2.89 -10.11
N VAL A 99 11.40 3.45 -9.01
CA VAL A 99 10.24 2.89 -8.29
C VAL A 99 8.99 2.90 -9.16
N LEU A 100 8.75 3.98 -9.93
CA LEU A 100 7.62 4.08 -10.84
C LEU A 100 7.70 3.04 -11.96
N ILE A 101 8.86 2.89 -12.59
CA ILE A 101 9.09 1.85 -13.61
C ILE A 101 8.88 0.47 -13.00
N LEU A 102 9.42 0.20 -11.82
CA LEU A 102 9.28 -1.08 -11.15
C LEU A 102 7.81 -1.38 -10.82
N ALA A 103 7.06 -0.40 -10.33
CA ALA A 103 5.62 -0.54 -10.09
C ALA A 103 4.86 -0.83 -11.39
N PHE A 104 5.18 -0.13 -12.49
CA PHE A 104 4.59 -0.39 -13.79
C PHE A 104 4.88 -1.82 -14.29
N VAL A 105 6.12 -2.29 -14.13
CA VAL A 105 6.52 -3.67 -14.47
C VAL A 105 5.71 -4.68 -13.65
N PHE A 106 5.55 -4.47 -12.35
CA PHE A 106 4.73 -5.35 -11.52
C PHE A 106 3.24 -5.35 -11.94
N LEU A 107 2.67 -4.19 -12.29
CA LEU A 107 1.30 -4.14 -12.84
C LEU A 107 1.19 -4.92 -14.16
N MET A 108 2.19 -4.81 -15.03
CA MET A 108 2.23 -5.58 -16.28
C MET A 108 2.36 -7.09 -16.03
N ILE A 109 3.23 -7.51 -15.11
CA ILE A 109 3.38 -8.92 -14.73
C ILE A 109 2.04 -9.49 -14.27
N GLY A 110 1.32 -8.79 -13.39
CA GLY A 110 -0.01 -9.22 -12.95
C GLY A 110 -1.00 -9.41 -14.08
N ALA A 111 -1.03 -8.46 -15.01
CA ALA A 111 -1.93 -8.54 -16.15
C ALA A 111 -1.54 -9.68 -17.13
N LEU A 112 -0.25 -9.93 -17.31
CA LEU A 112 0.26 -11.00 -18.17
C LEU A 112 0.07 -12.38 -17.56
N GLU A 113 0.38 -12.57 -16.28
CA GLU A 113 0.17 -13.84 -15.57
C GLU A 113 -1.30 -14.26 -15.62
N ALA A 114 -2.21 -13.30 -15.43
CA ALA A 114 -3.64 -13.57 -15.49
C ALA A 114 -4.10 -13.98 -16.90
N ARG A 115 -3.52 -13.37 -17.95
CA ARG A 115 -3.78 -13.76 -19.33
C ARG A 115 -3.23 -15.15 -19.64
N THR A 116 -2.01 -15.45 -19.21
CA THR A 116 -1.40 -16.77 -19.38
C THR A 116 -2.24 -17.84 -18.69
N GLU A 117 -2.67 -17.59 -17.44
CA GLU A 117 -3.52 -18.51 -16.69
C GLU A 117 -4.89 -18.73 -17.37
N LYS A 118 -5.47 -17.67 -17.95
CA LYS A 118 -6.70 -17.77 -18.72
C LYS A 118 -6.54 -18.64 -19.97
N ASN A 119 -5.42 -18.52 -20.67
CA ASN A 119 -5.19 -19.24 -21.93
C ASN A 119 -4.80 -20.70 -21.71
N LEU A 120 -4.11 -21.02 -20.62
CA LEU A 120 -3.64 -22.39 -20.34
C LEU A 120 -4.76 -23.34 -19.89
N ARG A 121 -5.84 -22.81 -19.31
CA ARG A 121 -6.88 -23.64 -18.70
C ARG A 121 -8.04 -23.92 -19.63
N TYR A 122 -8.42 -25.20 -19.71
CA TYR A 122 -9.65 -25.64 -20.38
C TYR A 122 -10.92 -25.16 -19.66
N LYS A 123 -10.86 -24.96 -18.32
CA LYS A 123 -11.94 -24.39 -17.51
C LYS A 123 -11.46 -23.10 -16.83
N VAL A 124 -12.20 -22.01 -17.01
CA VAL A 124 -11.88 -20.71 -16.41
C VAL A 124 -12.07 -20.79 -14.90
N ALA A 125 -10.97 -20.88 -14.16
CA ALA A 125 -10.95 -20.81 -12.71
C ALA A 125 -10.67 -19.36 -12.27
N ALA A 126 -11.71 -18.54 -12.17
CA ALA A 126 -11.60 -17.11 -11.86
C ALA A 126 -10.76 -16.83 -10.59
N LYS A 127 -10.92 -17.64 -9.55
CA LYS A 127 -10.15 -17.56 -8.30
C LYS A 127 -8.64 -17.64 -8.54
N ASP A 128 -8.20 -18.58 -9.37
CA ASP A 128 -6.78 -18.80 -9.64
C ASP A 128 -6.20 -17.66 -10.48
N ILE A 129 -6.96 -17.21 -11.49
CA ILE A 129 -6.58 -16.06 -12.32
C ILE A 129 -6.43 -14.80 -11.47
N PHE A 130 -7.40 -14.52 -10.59
CA PHE A 130 -7.35 -13.36 -9.70
C PHE A 130 -6.20 -13.44 -8.69
N ARG A 131 -5.96 -14.61 -8.09
CA ARG A 131 -4.87 -14.77 -7.12
C ARG A 131 -3.50 -14.50 -7.77
N LYS A 132 -3.30 -14.94 -9.01
CA LYS A 132 -2.09 -14.64 -9.79
C LYS A 132 -2.02 -13.16 -10.17
N ALA A 133 -3.12 -12.58 -10.65
CA ALA A 133 -3.17 -11.18 -11.06
C ALA A 133 -2.88 -10.21 -9.89
N PHE A 134 -3.56 -10.39 -8.76
CA PHE A 134 -3.57 -9.40 -7.67
C PHE A 134 -2.27 -9.36 -6.87
N LYS A 135 -1.52 -10.45 -6.76
CA LYS A 135 -0.27 -10.49 -5.98
C LYS A 135 0.77 -9.45 -6.46
N PRO A 136 1.16 -9.42 -7.75
CA PRO A 136 2.06 -8.39 -8.25
C PRO A 136 1.37 -7.01 -8.34
N THR A 137 0.07 -6.91 -8.61
CA THR A 137 -0.67 -5.63 -8.58
C THR A 137 -0.61 -4.95 -7.21
N ILE A 138 -0.82 -5.71 -6.13
CA ILE A 138 -0.70 -5.20 -4.75
C ILE A 138 0.73 -4.79 -4.45
N THR A 139 1.72 -5.54 -4.95
CA THR A 139 3.12 -5.17 -4.80
C THR A 139 3.41 -3.82 -5.46
N ALA A 140 2.91 -3.61 -6.68
CA ALA A 140 3.04 -2.32 -7.37
C ALA A 140 2.39 -1.17 -6.61
N ILE A 141 1.16 -1.36 -6.12
CA ILE A 141 0.42 -0.32 -5.41
C ILE A 141 1.04 -0.03 -4.05
N ALA A 142 1.53 -1.05 -3.34
CA ALA A 142 2.29 -0.88 -2.10
C ALA A 142 3.60 -0.12 -2.34
N LEU A 143 4.31 -0.39 -3.44
CA LEU A 143 5.51 0.38 -3.82
C LEU A 143 5.19 1.85 -4.05
N LEU A 144 4.15 2.16 -4.82
CA LEU A 144 3.72 3.54 -5.09
C LEU A 144 3.23 4.25 -3.81
N ALA A 145 2.51 3.56 -2.95
CA ALA A 145 2.06 4.12 -1.67
C ALA A 145 3.23 4.38 -0.72
N ALA A 146 4.23 3.49 -0.68
CA ALA A 146 5.45 3.69 0.10
C ALA A 146 6.33 4.81 -0.46
N MET A 147 6.35 4.96 -1.78
CA MET A 147 6.92 6.12 -2.45
C MET A 147 6.24 7.39 -1.91
N VAL A 148 4.92 7.49 -2.01
CA VAL A 148 4.18 8.66 -1.48
C VAL A 148 4.40 8.87 0.02
N PHE A 149 4.51 7.82 0.82
CA PHE A 149 4.79 7.97 2.23
C PHE A 149 6.18 8.58 2.49
N TYR A 150 7.21 8.14 1.75
CA TYR A 150 8.59 8.61 1.89
C TYR A 150 8.73 10.13 1.70
N TRP A 151 8.08 10.71 0.69
CA TRP A 151 8.11 12.15 0.42
C TRP A 151 6.94 12.90 1.09
N SER A 152 6.14 12.26 1.95
CA SER A 152 5.03 12.94 2.62
C SER A 152 5.52 13.92 3.70
N PRO A 153 4.77 15.02 3.98
CA PRO A 153 5.11 15.95 5.06
C PRO A 153 5.16 15.30 6.45
N ILE A 154 4.48 14.15 6.62
CA ILE A 154 4.56 13.38 7.86
C ILE A 154 6.01 12.97 8.14
N ASN A 155 6.77 12.62 7.11
CA ASN A 155 8.13 12.14 7.23
C ASN A 155 9.14 13.30 7.42
N GLU A 156 8.94 14.44 6.76
CA GLU A 156 9.76 15.64 6.98
C GLU A 156 9.68 16.15 8.43
N ASN A 157 8.52 16.00 9.06
CA ASN A 157 8.35 16.36 10.47
C ASN A 157 8.98 15.35 11.44
N MET A 158 9.35 14.15 10.99
CA MET A 158 10.05 13.15 11.81
C MET A 158 11.57 13.38 11.90
N ASP A 159 12.13 14.28 11.09
CA ASP A 159 13.51 14.74 11.27
C ASP A 159 13.68 15.62 12.53
N ARG A 160 12.55 16.02 13.14
CA ARG A 160 12.51 16.66 14.46
C ARG A 160 12.88 15.63 15.53
N GLU A 161 13.52 16.13 16.58
CA GLU A 161 14.11 15.37 17.69
C GLU A 161 13.38 14.07 18.03
N PHE A 162 14.13 12.96 18.10
CA PHE A 162 13.61 11.68 18.54
C PHE A 162 13.32 11.78 20.04
N LEU A 163 12.05 11.93 20.39
CA LEU A 163 11.58 11.94 21.77
C LEU A 163 11.04 10.56 22.11
N LEU A 164 11.68 9.86 23.04
CA LEU A 164 11.13 8.60 23.55
C LEU A 164 9.76 8.87 24.19
N PRO A 165 8.70 8.11 23.84
CA PRO A 165 7.44 8.25 24.58
C PRO A 165 7.67 8.00 26.07
N LYS A 166 7.31 8.98 26.93
CA LYS A 166 7.44 8.86 28.40
C LYS A 166 6.92 7.54 28.97
N PRO A 167 5.80 6.94 28.49
CA PRO A 167 5.36 5.64 28.99
C PRO A 167 6.34 4.49 28.70
N VAL A 168 7.04 4.52 27.57
CA VAL A 168 8.05 3.52 27.21
C VAL A 168 9.29 3.73 28.07
N PHE A 169 9.75 4.97 28.19
CA PHE A 169 10.88 5.32 29.04
C PHE A 169 10.64 4.89 30.50
N ASN A 170 9.51 5.26 31.09
CA ASN A 170 9.15 4.94 32.48
C ASN A 170 9.08 3.42 32.73
N ARG A 171 8.71 2.62 31.73
CA ARG A 171 8.73 1.15 31.85
C ARG A 171 10.15 0.58 31.90
N ILE A 172 11.07 1.16 31.12
CA ILE A 172 12.47 0.71 31.05
C ILE A 172 13.24 1.19 32.29
N THR A 173 13.10 2.47 32.65
CA THR A 173 13.85 3.06 33.77
C THR A 173 13.22 2.73 35.11
N GLY A 174 11.89 2.54 35.17
CA GLY A 174 11.20 2.18 36.41
C GLY A 174 11.68 0.86 37.00
N SER A 175 12.03 -0.13 36.18
CA SER A 175 12.61 -1.40 36.65
C SER A 175 14.06 -1.23 37.10
N LEU A 176 14.83 -0.39 36.42
CA LEU A 176 16.22 -0.09 36.77
C LEU A 176 16.33 0.70 38.08
N ILE A 177 15.50 1.74 38.26
CA ILE A 177 15.48 2.56 39.47
C ILE A 177 15.05 1.72 40.68
N LYS A 178 14.05 0.83 40.52
CA LYS A 178 13.65 -0.08 41.60
C LYS A 178 14.76 -1.06 41.99
N THR A 179 15.52 -1.55 41.01
CA THR A 179 16.64 -2.48 41.27
C THR A 179 17.85 -1.78 41.88
N LEU A 180 18.17 -0.57 41.41
CA LEU A 180 19.35 0.20 41.85
C LEU A 180 19.11 1.03 43.11
N GLY A 181 17.87 1.42 43.38
CA GLY A 181 17.50 2.26 44.52
C GLY A 181 17.49 1.53 45.87
N GLY A 182 17.58 0.19 45.86
CA GLY A 182 17.49 -0.62 47.08
C GLY A 182 16.13 -0.52 47.77
N ASN A 183 15.76 -1.50 48.57
CA ASN A 183 14.51 -1.47 49.34
C ASN A 183 14.49 -0.40 50.46
N ASP A 184 15.52 0.45 50.55
CA ASP A 184 15.80 1.29 51.73
C ASP A 184 15.46 2.77 51.56
N ILE A 185 14.97 3.21 50.39
CA ILE A 185 14.43 4.56 50.24
C ILE A 185 12.92 4.50 50.52
N GLU A 186 12.54 4.63 51.80
CA GLU A 186 11.17 4.93 52.18
C GLU A 186 10.78 6.34 51.68
N VAL A 187 10.32 6.42 50.42
CA VAL A 187 9.77 7.64 49.80
C VAL A 187 8.36 7.88 50.35
N ASN A 188 8.22 8.07 51.66
CA ASN A 188 6.92 8.33 52.31
C ASN A 188 6.66 9.83 52.56
N THR A 189 7.55 10.73 52.12
CA THR A 189 7.35 12.19 52.23
C THR A 189 7.01 12.80 50.86
N VAL A 190 6.02 13.70 50.83
CA VAL A 190 5.58 14.40 49.61
C VAL A 190 6.76 15.09 48.89
N ALA A 191 7.69 15.66 49.65
CA ALA A 191 8.92 16.28 49.12
C ALA A 191 9.87 15.27 48.44
N GLY A 192 9.89 14.00 48.87
CA GLY A 192 10.69 12.95 48.23
C GLY A 192 10.14 12.52 46.87
N GLN A 193 8.81 12.58 46.70
CA GLN A 193 8.15 12.22 45.45
C GLN A 193 8.37 13.27 44.35
N ASP A 194 8.38 14.55 44.70
CA ASP A 194 8.67 15.65 43.76
C ASP A 194 10.13 15.60 43.28
N ASN A 195 11.08 15.33 44.18
CA ASN A 195 12.49 15.19 43.85
C ASN A 195 12.75 13.98 42.93
N LEU A 196 12.02 12.87 43.13
CA LEU A 196 12.12 11.69 42.27
C LEU A 196 11.60 11.98 40.85
N ALA A 197 10.47 12.68 40.73
CA ALA A 197 9.92 13.08 39.44
C ALA A 197 10.85 14.04 38.69
N ALA A 198 11.48 14.99 39.41
CA ALA A 198 12.47 15.90 38.85
C ALA A 198 13.71 15.15 38.34
N ALA A 199 14.25 14.23 39.15
CA ALA A 199 15.38 13.38 38.75
C ALA A 199 15.04 12.51 37.52
N GLN A 200 13.84 11.91 37.47
CA GLN A 200 13.39 11.13 36.33
C GLN A 200 13.29 11.96 35.04
N ASN A 201 12.79 13.20 35.13
CA ASN A 201 12.74 14.10 33.98
C ASN A 201 14.16 14.50 33.52
N GLN A 202 15.09 14.76 34.44
CA GLN A 202 16.47 15.07 34.08
C GLN A 202 17.18 13.88 33.39
N ILE A 203 16.97 12.66 33.89
CA ILE A 203 17.48 11.45 33.24
C ILE A 203 16.83 11.28 31.86
N TYR A 204 15.52 11.51 31.74
CA TYR A 204 14.80 11.46 30.47
C TYR A 204 15.37 12.43 29.43
N ASP A 205 15.62 13.68 29.83
CA ASP A 205 16.16 14.71 28.94
C ASP A 205 17.61 14.38 28.53
N SER A 206 18.44 13.90 29.47
CA SER A 206 19.82 13.49 29.18
C SER A 206 19.88 12.29 28.22
N VAL A 207 19.01 11.28 28.44
CA VAL A 207 18.91 10.10 27.58
C VAL A 207 18.44 10.50 26.18
N ASN A 208 17.41 11.36 26.05
CA ASN A 208 16.97 11.85 24.74
C ASN A 208 18.06 12.65 24.03
N LEU A 209 18.82 13.48 24.74
CA LEU A 209 19.94 14.23 24.16
C LEU A 209 21.03 13.29 23.62
N GLN A 210 21.41 12.28 24.39
CA GLN A 210 22.40 11.29 23.94
C GLN A 210 21.90 10.49 22.74
N ILE A 211 20.63 10.04 22.76
CA ILE A 211 20.02 9.32 21.64
C ILE A 211 19.97 10.21 20.40
N ASN A 212 19.59 11.48 20.56
CA ASN A 212 19.57 12.43 19.47
C ASN A 212 20.96 12.60 18.85
N ASN A 213 22.00 12.78 19.67
CA ASN A 213 23.38 12.90 19.21
C ASN A 213 23.87 11.64 18.48
N LEU A 214 23.61 10.45 19.04
CA LEU A 214 23.97 9.17 18.42
C LEU A 214 23.18 8.90 17.12
N SER A 215 21.94 9.39 17.03
CA SER A 215 21.07 9.19 15.88
C SER A 215 21.40 10.08 14.68
N GLN A 216 22.06 11.23 14.89
CA GLN A 216 22.31 12.24 13.85
C GLN A 216 22.83 11.66 12.50
N PRO A 217 23.88 10.82 12.46
CA PRO A 217 24.38 10.27 11.20
C PRO A 217 23.40 9.32 10.50
N TYR A 218 22.45 8.76 11.24
CA TYR A 218 21.46 7.79 10.75
C TYR A 218 20.13 8.42 10.35
N ARG A 219 19.83 9.66 10.76
CA ARG A 219 18.56 10.33 10.48
C ARG A 219 18.22 10.36 8.98
N LYS A 220 19.23 10.57 8.12
CA LYS A 220 19.07 10.54 6.65
C LYS A 220 18.52 9.22 6.09
N TYR A 221 18.67 8.10 6.81
CA TYR A 221 18.17 6.79 6.38
C TYR A 221 16.81 6.43 7.00
N PHE A 222 16.36 7.19 8.01
CA PHE A 222 15.12 6.92 8.73
C PHE A 222 13.88 6.99 7.82
N PRO A 223 13.73 8.03 6.97
CA PRO A 223 12.76 8.05 5.87
C PRO A 223 12.66 6.74 5.07
N ALA A 224 13.80 6.22 4.63
CA ALA A 224 13.86 5.03 3.79
C ALA A 224 13.45 3.77 4.59
N GLY A 225 13.90 3.66 5.84
CA GLY A 225 13.52 2.57 6.74
C GLY A 225 12.02 2.56 7.04
N LEU A 226 11.43 3.73 7.28
CA LEU A 226 9.99 3.85 7.49
C LEU A 226 9.19 3.52 6.23
N ALA A 227 9.59 4.04 5.08
CA ALA A 227 8.94 3.72 3.80
C ALA A 227 9.01 2.22 3.49
N LEU A 228 10.15 1.58 3.75
CA LEU A 228 10.31 0.13 3.60
C LEU A 228 9.40 -0.64 4.56
N THR A 229 9.32 -0.22 5.82
CA THR A 229 8.42 -0.81 6.82
C THR A 229 6.96 -0.66 6.40
N PHE A 230 6.59 0.52 5.91
CA PHE A 230 5.25 0.81 5.40
C PHE A 230 4.91 -0.03 4.16
N PHE A 231 5.86 -0.22 3.23
CA PHE A 231 5.71 -1.15 2.11
C PHE A 231 5.38 -2.57 2.58
N PHE A 232 6.13 -3.11 3.53
CA PHE A 232 5.87 -4.46 4.05
C PHE A 232 4.55 -4.55 4.81
N ALA A 233 4.20 -3.52 5.59
CA ALA A 233 2.91 -3.43 6.27
C ALA A 233 1.75 -3.44 5.26
N LEU A 234 1.84 -2.65 4.20
CA LEU A 234 0.86 -2.65 3.11
C LEU A 234 0.82 -3.97 2.35
N LYS A 235 1.96 -4.62 2.13
CA LYS A 235 2.02 -5.94 1.50
C LYS A 235 1.33 -7.01 2.35
N PHE A 236 1.56 -6.98 3.66
CA PHE A 236 0.88 -7.85 4.61
C PHE A 236 -0.63 -7.58 4.65
N LEU A 237 -1.04 -6.31 4.73
CA LEU A 237 -2.44 -5.93 4.68
C LEU A 237 -3.10 -6.34 3.35
N GLY A 238 -2.36 -6.18 2.24
CA GLY A 238 -2.79 -6.57 0.91
C GLY A 238 -3.11 -8.06 0.82
N PHE A 239 -2.38 -8.93 1.54
CA PHE A 239 -2.72 -10.35 1.65
C PHE A 239 -4.12 -10.58 2.23
N LEU A 240 -4.53 -9.79 3.22
CA LEU A 240 -5.88 -9.85 3.79
C LEU A 240 -6.93 -9.31 2.80
N ILE A 241 -6.61 -8.24 2.07
CA ILE A 241 -7.50 -7.58 1.11
C ILE A 241 -7.71 -8.42 -0.18
N ILE A 242 -6.79 -9.30 -0.54
CA ILE A 242 -6.94 -10.17 -1.73
C ILE A 242 -8.22 -11.00 -1.67
N TRP A 243 -8.56 -11.56 -0.51
CA TRP A 243 -9.73 -12.44 -0.37
C TRP A 243 -11.06 -11.73 -0.67
N PRO A 244 -11.39 -10.57 -0.06
CA PRO A 244 -12.59 -9.83 -0.41
C PRO A 244 -12.54 -9.33 -1.85
N MET A 245 -11.38 -8.92 -2.39
CA MET A 245 -11.27 -8.54 -3.80
C MET A 245 -11.65 -9.68 -4.76
N ILE A 246 -11.12 -10.89 -4.53
CA ILE A 246 -11.46 -12.09 -5.32
C ILE A 246 -12.96 -12.36 -5.28
N PHE A 247 -13.55 -12.30 -4.08
CA PHE A 247 -14.97 -12.53 -3.88
C PHE A 247 -15.82 -11.49 -4.61
N LEU A 248 -15.50 -10.21 -4.47
CA LEU A 248 -16.21 -9.10 -5.13
C LEU A 248 -16.06 -9.15 -6.65
N SER A 249 -14.86 -9.41 -7.18
CA SER A 249 -14.65 -9.59 -8.63
C SER A 249 -15.47 -10.77 -9.17
N TRP A 250 -15.54 -11.88 -8.43
CA TRP A 250 -16.34 -13.04 -8.82
C TRP A 250 -17.84 -12.73 -8.81
N LEU A 251 -18.32 -12.01 -7.80
CA LEU A 251 -19.71 -11.58 -7.72
C LEU A 251 -20.07 -10.65 -8.89
N LEU A 252 -19.22 -9.66 -9.18
CA LEU A 252 -19.40 -8.74 -10.32
C LEU A 252 -19.43 -9.50 -11.65
N LEU A 253 -18.52 -10.46 -11.82
CA LEU A 253 -18.48 -11.30 -13.01
C LEU A 253 -19.79 -12.07 -13.19
N LYS A 254 -20.33 -12.64 -12.12
CA LYS A 254 -21.63 -13.34 -12.17
C LYS A 254 -22.76 -12.41 -12.58
N ILE A 255 -22.80 -11.19 -12.05
CA ILE A 255 -23.81 -10.18 -12.42
C ILE A 255 -23.70 -9.84 -13.91
N LEU A 256 -22.48 -9.66 -14.43
CA LEU A 256 -22.24 -9.34 -15.84
C LEU A 256 -22.56 -10.50 -16.79
N LEU A 257 -22.40 -11.75 -16.35
CA LEU A 257 -22.81 -12.94 -17.09
C LEU A 257 -24.34 -13.07 -17.09
N PHE A 258 -24.98 -12.84 -15.94
CA PHE A 258 -26.44 -12.89 -15.80
C PHE A 258 -27.14 -11.82 -16.64
N SER A 259 -26.57 -10.62 -16.73
CA SER A 259 -27.10 -9.53 -17.56
C SER A 259 -26.88 -9.72 -19.07
N GLY A 260 -26.16 -10.77 -19.49
CA GLY A 260 -25.85 -11.02 -20.90
C GLY A 260 -24.82 -10.06 -21.52
N ILE A 261 -24.22 -9.18 -20.72
CA ILE A 261 -23.15 -8.28 -21.17
C ILE A 261 -21.90 -9.09 -21.55
N LEU A 262 -21.61 -10.15 -20.78
CA LEU A 262 -20.54 -11.10 -21.05
C LEU A 262 -21.14 -12.45 -21.46
N LYS A 263 -20.58 -13.06 -22.51
CA LYS A 263 -20.92 -14.42 -22.94
C LYS A 263 -19.66 -15.28 -22.87
N ILE A 264 -19.73 -16.40 -22.17
CA ILE A 264 -18.67 -17.41 -22.17
C ILE A 264 -18.82 -18.23 -23.45
N THR A 265 -17.93 -18.03 -24.40
CA THR A 265 -17.85 -18.86 -25.60
C THR A 265 -16.88 -20.00 -25.34
N LYS A 266 -17.35 -21.25 -25.47
CA LYS A 266 -16.48 -22.41 -25.52
C LYS A 266 -15.84 -22.44 -26.90
N VAL A 267 -14.53 -22.37 -26.96
CA VAL A 267 -13.76 -22.55 -28.20
C VAL A 267 -13.14 -23.94 -28.08
N GLU A 268 -13.52 -24.85 -28.97
CA GLU A 268 -12.83 -26.13 -29.12
C GLU A 268 -11.49 -25.84 -29.78
N THR A 269 -10.41 -25.99 -29.01
CA THR A 269 -9.04 -25.93 -29.54
C THR A 269 -8.50 -27.34 -29.65
N GLU A 270 -8.05 -27.71 -30.85
CA GLU A 270 -7.27 -28.91 -31.08
C GLU A 270 -6.00 -28.81 -30.23
N LYS A 271 -5.82 -29.77 -29.32
CA LYS A 271 -4.62 -29.86 -28.49
C LYS A 271 -3.65 -30.82 -29.16
N GLU A 272 -2.50 -30.31 -29.57
CA GLU A 272 -1.36 -31.14 -29.92
C GLU A 272 -0.86 -31.84 -28.65
N MET A 273 -0.84 -33.18 -28.66
CA MET A 273 -0.18 -33.99 -27.63
C MET A 273 1.16 -34.47 -28.16
N ILE A 274 2.23 -34.24 -27.39
CA ILE A 274 3.53 -34.86 -27.64
C ILE A 274 3.48 -36.22 -26.95
N GLU A 275 3.28 -37.28 -27.72
CA GLU A 275 3.47 -38.66 -27.27
C GLU A 275 4.97 -38.98 -27.34
N ILE A 276 5.50 -39.62 -26.28
CA ILE A 276 6.89 -40.12 -26.20
C ILE A 276 6.87 -41.62 -26.53
#